data_AF-A0A3M0JW79-F1
#
_entry.id   AF-A0A3M0JW79-F1
#
_cell.length_a   1.000
_cell.length_b   1.000
_cell.length_c   1.000
_cell.angle_alpha   90.00
_cell.angle_beta   90.00
_cell.angle_gamma   90.00
#
_symmetry.space_group_name_H-M   'P 1'
#
loop_
_entity.id
_entity.type
_entity.pdbx_description
1 polymer ?
#
loop_
_entity_poly.entity_id
_entity_poly.type
_entity_poly.pdbx_seq_one_letter_code
_entity_poly.pdbx_strand_id
1 'polypeptide(L)'
;MERDLGSLDREESLKDKLRECQVLYQEIVEGKLLHLYRLEALWLESSSAEIMGNNKLTGNQQNVLWPAASWGALGVVLPAGRNPSPLLGRGSGRKKVWFCPFEKLQAVEVTAHQIVLCNHSASELILVEDEMTDTEDNEEEDLGVMDDQRSVILHLISQLKLGMDLTRVVLPTFILEKRSLLEMYANFMAHPDLFLSIAAGATPEERIICFVEYYLTAFHEGRKGAVAKKPYNPIIGETFHCSWDVPKDRVKAFRTNGASTVSKDSAKELGQDQSTCYKLRFVAEQVSHHPPVSCFYCECKEKKMCVNAHVWTKSKFMGMSIGVSMVGEGVLHLLEHEEEYVFTLPSAYARSILTIPWVELGGKVNISCARTGYSATVTFHTKPFYGGKVHRVTAEVKHNPTNTIVCKAQGEWNGTLEFTYSNGDTKVIDTTKLPVIRKKIRPIANQGPLESRRLWQHVTNSLKEGNIDAATEHKHRLEERQRAEERQRAALTTPWKPKYFAKEVLGVSWFRDLLASSCTGDK
;
A
#
# COMPACT_ATOMS: atom_id res chain seq x y z
N MET A 1 26.54 -57.91 -30.16
CA MET A 1 27.49 -56.82 -30.46
C MET A 1 26.79 -55.73 -31.28
N GLU A 2 25.61 -55.28 -30.84
CA GLU A 2 24.79 -54.25 -31.52
C GLU A 2 23.97 -53.42 -30.51
N ARG A 3 24.34 -53.47 -29.21
CA ARG A 3 23.71 -52.66 -28.15
C ARG A 3 24.58 -51.52 -27.62
N ASP A 4 25.86 -51.46 -28.01
CA ASP A 4 26.82 -50.48 -27.46
C ASP A 4 27.25 -49.39 -28.45
N LEU A 5 26.80 -49.42 -29.71
CA LEU A 5 27.06 -48.34 -30.67
C LEU A 5 26.10 -47.15 -30.51
N GLY A 6 24.91 -47.36 -29.94
CA GLY A 6 23.91 -46.30 -29.77
C GLY A 6 24.06 -45.43 -28.52
N SER A 7 24.84 -45.85 -27.52
CA SER A 7 25.06 -45.05 -26.31
C SER A 7 26.24 -44.09 -26.46
N LEU A 8 27.29 -44.49 -27.19
CA LEU A 8 28.46 -43.66 -27.47
C LEU A 8 28.10 -42.46 -28.39
N ASP A 9 27.32 -42.68 -29.45
CA ASP A 9 26.84 -41.59 -30.34
C ASP A 9 25.93 -40.58 -29.62
N ARG A 10 25.16 -41.02 -28.62
CA ARG A 10 24.30 -40.14 -27.82
C ARG A 10 25.08 -39.32 -26.82
N GLU A 11 26.13 -39.89 -26.24
CA GLU A 11 26.98 -39.19 -25.27
C GLU A 11 27.88 -38.15 -25.94
N GLU A 12 28.35 -38.42 -27.16
CA GLU A 12 29.14 -37.48 -27.97
C GLU A 12 28.26 -36.33 -28.50
N SER A 13 27.03 -36.64 -28.94
CA SER A 13 26.02 -35.63 -29.32
C SER A 13 25.62 -34.70 -28.17
N LEU A 14 25.54 -35.20 -26.94
CA LEU A 14 25.25 -34.37 -25.75
C LEU A 14 26.42 -33.44 -25.39
N LYS A 15 27.68 -33.90 -25.55
CA LYS A 15 28.88 -33.10 -25.27
C LYS A 15 29.04 -31.96 -26.28
N ASP A 16 28.70 -32.19 -27.55
CA ASP A 16 28.71 -31.13 -28.57
C ASP A 16 27.62 -30.08 -28.33
N LYS A 17 26.40 -30.50 -27.96
CA LYS A 17 25.31 -29.59 -27.58
C LYS A 17 25.65 -28.76 -26.32
N LEU A 18 26.38 -29.34 -25.36
CA LEU A 18 26.84 -28.62 -24.17
C LEU A 18 27.91 -27.57 -24.49
N ARG A 19 28.81 -27.86 -25.44
CA ARG A 19 29.79 -26.88 -25.95
C ARG A 19 29.12 -25.72 -26.66
N GLU A 20 28.11 -26.00 -27.48
CA GLU A 20 27.34 -24.98 -28.19
C GLU A 20 26.59 -24.05 -27.22
N CYS A 21 26.01 -24.61 -26.14
CA CYS A 21 25.40 -23.83 -25.06
C CYS A 21 26.41 -22.96 -24.29
N GLN A 22 27.65 -23.42 -24.08
CA GLN A 22 28.70 -22.63 -23.42
C GLN A 22 29.18 -21.45 -24.28
N VAL A 23 29.28 -21.63 -25.60
CA VAL A 23 29.62 -20.55 -26.53
C VAL A 23 28.51 -19.50 -26.58
N LEU A 24 27.25 -19.92 -26.69
CA LEU A 24 26.09 -19.01 -26.66
C LEU A 24 25.97 -18.25 -25.33
N TYR A 25 26.32 -18.89 -24.20
CA TYR A 25 26.33 -18.22 -22.90
C TYR A 25 27.42 -17.14 -22.81
N GLN A 26 28.62 -17.37 -23.37
CA GLN A 26 29.66 -16.33 -23.44
C GLN A 26 29.24 -15.17 -24.35
N GLU A 27 28.60 -15.42 -25.48
CA GLU A 27 28.13 -14.37 -26.39
C GLU A 27 27.00 -13.51 -25.79
N ILE A 28 26.17 -14.09 -24.90
CA ILE A 28 25.15 -13.38 -24.12
C ILE A 28 25.77 -12.48 -23.05
N VAL A 29 26.81 -12.94 -22.35
CA VAL A 29 27.54 -12.15 -21.34
C VAL A 29 28.29 -10.98 -21.98
N GLU A 30 28.73 -11.12 -23.24
CA GLU A 30 29.42 -10.07 -24.01
C GLU A 30 28.48 -9.15 -24.82
N GLY A 31 27.16 -9.34 -24.74
CA GLY A 31 26.16 -8.39 -25.26
C GLY A 31 26.02 -8.34 -26.79
N LYS A 32 26.35 -9.42 -27.52
CA LYS A 32 26.25 -9.47 -28.99
C LYS A 32 25.04 -10.29 -29.49
N LEU A 33 23.91 -9.59 -29.63
CA LEU A 33 22.71 -9.81 -30.46
C LEU A 33 21.78 -11.06 -30.40
N LEU A 34 20.48 -10.69 -30.48
CA LEU A 34 19.20 -11.38 -30.78
C LEU A 34 19.23 -12.80 -31.39
N HIS A 35 18.77 -13.81 -30.63
CA HIS A 35 17.72 -14.79 -31.01
C HIS A 35 17.48 -15.81 -29.86
N LEU A 36 16.62 -15.45 -28.90
CA LEU A 36 16.29 -16.26 -27.70
C LEU A 36 15.59 -17.61 -28.00
N TYR A 37 14.96 -17.76 -29.17
CA TYR A 37 14.12 -18.92 -29.51
C TYR A 37 14.90 -20.24 -29.74
N ARG A 38 16.21 -20.19 -29.99
CA ARG A 38 17.00 -21.40 -30.30
C ARG A 38 17.41 -22.19 -29.05
N LEU A 39 17.53 -21.52 -27.91
CA LEU A 39 17.89 -22.10 -26.61
C LEU A 39 16.73 -22.89 -25.98
N GLU A 40 15.49 -22.40 -26.15
CA GLU A 40 14.30 -23.02 -25.57
C GLU A 40 13.98 -24.40 -26.19
N ALA A 41 14.24 -24.55 -27.50
CA ALA A 41 14.03 -25.81 -28.22
C ALA A 41 15.02 -26.91 -27.80
N LEU A 42 16.29 -26.55 -27.54
CA LEU A 42 17.32 -27.51 -27.14
C LEU A 42 17.15 -28.01 -25.69
N TRP A 43 16.53 -27.20 -24.82
CA TRP A 43 16.30 -27.57 -23.42
C TRP A 43 15.11 -28.52 -23.25
N LEU A 44 14.04 -28.37 -24.05
CA LEU A 44 12.87 -29.26 -24.03
C LEU A 44 13.18 -30.69 -24.50
N GLU A 45 14.14 -30.86 -25.42
CA GLU A 45 14.57 -32.19 -25.87
C GLU A 45 15.37 -32.95 -24.80
N SER A 46 16.19 -32.28 -24.00
CA SER A 46 16.99 -32.90 -22.95
C SER A 46 16.16 -33.29 -21.72
N SER A 47 15.15 -32.51 -21.33
CA SER A 47 14.28 -32.82 -20.19
C SER A 47 13.32 -34.00 -20.44
N SER A 48 13.05 -34.33 -21.71
CA SER A 48 12.18 -35.45 -22.09
C SER A 48 12.86 -36.83 -21.94
N ALA A 49 14.19 -36.87 -21.88
CA ALA A 49 14.95 -38.11 -21.73
C ALA A 49 15.05 -38.61 -20.26
N GLU A 50 14.83 -37.75 -19.27
CA GLU A 50 14.93 -38.10 -17.84
C GLU A 50 13.65 -38.69 -17.23
N ILE A 51 12.49 -38.64 -17.92
CA ILE A 51 11.20 -39.11 -17.37
C ILE A 51 10.92 -40.61 -17.64
N MET A 52 11.76 -41.31 -18.42
CA MET A 52 11.65 -42.77 -18.63
C MET A 52 12.91 -43.52 -18.17
N GLY A 53 13.06 -43.72 -16.86
CA GLY A 53 14.14 -44.55 -16.32
C GLY A 53 14.12 -44.68 -14.80
N ASN A 54 13.28 -45.59 -14.28
CA ASN A 54 13.23 -45.91 -12.85
C ASN A 54 14.36 -46.92 -12.52
N ASN A 55 15.39 -46.53 -11.75
CA ASN A 55 16.18 -47.46 -10.94
C ASN A 55 17.06 -46.75 -9.89
N LYS A 56 17.08 -47.34 -8.68
CA LYS A 56 17.86 -46.95 -7.48
C LYS A 56 19.36 -46.80 -7.76
N LEU A 57 19.98 -45.75 -7.22
CA LEU A 57 21.39 -45.75 -6.83
C LEU A 57 21.59 -44.92 -5.54
N THR A 58 22.38 -45.50 -4.64
CA THR A 58 22.83 -45.00 -3.33
C THR A 58 24.09 -44.15 -3.46
N GLY A 59 24.26 -43.12 -2.60
CA GLY A 59 25.58 -42.63 -2.19
C GLY A 59 25.88 -41.14 -2.43
N ASN A 60 26.41 -40.50 -1.38
CA ASN A 60 27.11 -39.22 -1.31
C ASN A 60 27.71 -38.69 -2.63
N GLN A 61 27.36 -37.47 -3.04
CA GLN A 61 28.30 -36.44 -3.53
C GLN A 61 27.72 -35.02 -3.32
N GLN A 62 28.63 -34.07 -3.06
CA GLN A 62 28.41 -32.69 -2.65
C GLN A 62 28.00 -31.73 -3.79
N ASN A 63 27.24 -30.71 -3.41
CA ASN A 63 27.23 -29.30 -3.88
C ASN A 63 27.44 -28.98 -5.37
N VAL A 64 26.37 -28.54 -6.04
CA VAL A 64 26.34 -27.28 -6.81
C VAL A 64 24.93 -26.69 -6.71
N LEU A 65 24.79 -25.48 -6.15
CA LEU A 65 23.52 -24.73 -6.06
C LEU A 65 23.74 -23.35 -6.69
N TRP A 66 23.07 -23.08 -7.82
CA TRP A 66 22.72 -21.73 -8.29
C TRP A 66 21.31 -21.75 -8.91
N PRO A 67 20.58 -20.61 -8.90
CA PRO A 67 19.13 -20.54 -8.70
C PRO A 67 18.34 -20.48 -10.00
N ALA A 68 17.18 -21.14 -10.04
CA ALA A 68 16.22 -20.99 -11.12
C ALA A 68 15.13 -19.98 -10.75
N ALA A 69 15.21 -18.81 -11.39
CA ALA A 69 14.14 -17.83 -11.51
C ALA A 69 13.20 -18.20 -12.67
N SER A 70 11.94 -17.81 -12.49
CA SER A 70 10.78 -18.03 -13.36
C SER A 70 10.89 -17.43 -14.77
N TRP A 71 10.34 -18.13 -15.77
CA TRP A 71 9.70 -17.53 -16.96
C TRP A 71 8.52 -18.40 -17.40
N GLY A 72 7.42 -17.76 -17.79
CA GLY A 72 6.29 -18.44 -18.42
C GLY A 72 4.96 -17.70 -18.30
N ALA A 73 4.72 -16.75 -19.21
CA ALA A 73 3.41 -16.20 -19.54
C ALA A 73 3.07 -16.52 -21.00
N LEU A 74 1.76 -16.57 -21.28
CA LEU A 74 1.07 -16.59 -22.58
C LEU A 74 1.01 -17.90 -23.38
N GLY A 75 -0.23 -18.35 -23.59
CA GLY A 75 -0.63 -19.28 -24.64
C GLY A 75 -2.11 -19.11 -24.97
N VAL A 76 -2.42 -18.24 -25.94
CA VAL A 76 -3.71 -18.16 -26.62
C VAL A 76 -3.77 -19.29 -27.65
N VAL A 77 -4.85 -20.07 -27.67
CA VAL A 77 -5.13 -21.04 -28.75
C VAL A 77 -6.53 -20.82 -29.30
N LEU A 78 -6.62 -20.39 -30.56
CA LEU A 78 -7.81 -20.52 -31.41
C LEU A 78 -7.81 -21.92 -32.07
N PRO A 79 -8.97 -22.57 -32.29
CA PRO A 79 -9.01 -23.91 -32.84
C PRO A 79 -8.99 -23.88 -34.39
N ALA A 80 -8.00 -24.55 -34.98
CA ALA A 80 -8.02 -24.92 -36.39
C ALA A 80 -8.66 -26.30 -36.57
N GLY A 81 -9.70 -26.36 -37.40
CA GLY A 81 -10.40 -27.60 -37.74
C GLY A 81 -9.60 -28.51 -38.67
N ARG A 82 -9.95 -29.80 -38.66
CA ARG A 82 -9.74 -30.74 -39.77
C ARG A 82 -10.93 -31.69 -39.89
N ASN A 83 -11.59 -31.63 -41.05
CA ASN A 83 -12.37 -32.75 -41.61
C ASN A 83 -11.41 -33.87 -42.05
N PRO A 84 -11.92 -35.11 -42.17
CA PRO A 84 -12.06 -35.64 -43.53
C PRO A 84 -13.42 -36.30 -43.80
N SER A 85 -13.67 -36.45 -45.10
CA SER A 85 -14.94 -36.63 -45.83
C SER A 85 -15.46 -38.10 -45.87
N PRO A 86 -16.34 -38.51 -46.83
CA PRO A 86 -17.76 -38.74 -46.61
C PRO A 86 -18.23 -40.19 -46.88
N LEU A 87 -19.35 -40.63 -46.31
CA LEU A 87 -20.09 -41.78 -46.83
C LEU A 87 -21.61 -41.56 -46.79
N LEU A 88 -22.22 -41.75 -47.96
CA LEU A 88 -23.65 -41.69 -48.25
C LEU A 88 -24.41 -42.90 -47.71
N GLY A 89 -25.68 -42.69 -47.32
CA GLY A 89 -26.67 -43.75 -47.14
C GLY A 89 -28.06 -43.20 -46.77
N ARG A 90 -29.00 -43.23 -47.73
CA ARG A 90 -30.43 -42.92 -47.57
C ARG A 90 -31.11 -43.93 -46.64
N GLY A 91 -32.11 -43.49 -45.86
CA GLY A 91 -33.10 -44.41 -45.26
C GLY A 91 -33.95 -43.86 -44.12
N SER A 92 -35.19 -43.50 -44.44
CA SER A 92 -36.42 -43.50 -43.62
C SER A 92 -36.37 -43.25 -42.09
N GLY A 93 -37.06 -42.18 -41.68
CA GLY A 93 -38.10 -42.22 -40.66
C GLY A 93 -37.76 -42.78 -39.27
N ARG A 94 -37.38 -41.89 -38.34
CA ARG A 94 -37.70 -41.97 -36.91
C ARG A 94 -37.46 -40.60 -36.28
N LYS A 95 -38.47 -40.07 -35.58
CA LYS A 95 -38.35 -38.87 -34.73
C LYS A 95 -37.22 -39.11 -33.72
N LYS A 96 -36.09 -38.40 -33.87
CA LYS A 96 -35.06 -38.30 -32.83
C LYS A 96 -35.33 -37.04 -32.02
N VAL A 97 -35.85 -37.23 -30.82
CA VAL A 97 -35.82 -36.24 -29.75
C VAL A 97 -34.34 -35.99 -29.43
N TRP A 98 -33.85 -34.79 -29.67
CA TRP A 98 -32.53 -34.38 -29.21
C TRP A 98 -32.63 -34.01 -27.74
N PHE A 99 -32.18 -34.92 -26.87
CA PHE A 99 -31.79 -34.54 -25.52
C PHE A 99 -30.57 -33.63 -25.62
N CYS A 100 -30.73 -32.36 -25.25
CA CYS A 100 -29.60 -31.49 -24.98
C CYS A 100 -29.02 -31.93 -23.62
N PRO A 101 -27.75 -32.35 -23.53
CA PRO A 101 -27.14 -32.66 -22.25
C PRO A 101 -27.09 -31.41 -21.39
N PHE A 102 -27.38 -31.58 -20.10
CA PHE A 102 -27.43 -30.54 -19.06
C PHE A 102 -26.11 -29.75 -18.90
N GLU A 103 -25.05 -30.13 -19.61
CA GLU A 103 -23.74 -29.47 -19.64
C GLU A 103 -23.66 -28.25 -20.58
N LYS A 104 -24.62 -28.05 -21.49
CA LYS A 104 -24.60 -26.89 -22.41
C LYS A 104 -25.27 -25.62 -21.88
N LEU A 105 -26.02 -25.71 -20.77
CA LEU A 105 -26.53 -24.52 -20.07
C LEU A 105 -25.46 -23.88 -19.18
N GLN A 106 -24.56 -24.68 -18.58
CA GLN A 106 -23.41 -24.16 -17.85
C GLN A 106 -22.42 -23.44 -18.76
N ALA A 107 -22.25 -23.86 -20.03
CA ALA A 107 -21.35 -23.17 -20.95
C ALA A 107 -21.82 -21.74 -21.27
N VAL A 108 -23.13 -21.48 -21.34
CA VAL A 108 -23.67 -20.13 -21.61
C VAL A 108 -23.56 -19.23 -20.39
N GLU A 109 -23.74 -19.77 -19.18
CA GLU A 109 -23.52 -19.05 -17.91
C GLU A 109 -22.04 -18.75 -17.64
N VAL A 110 -21.15 -19.70 -17.96
CA VAL A 110 -19.70 -19.51 -17.85
C VAL A 110 -19.21 -18.47 -18.86
N THR A 111 -19.80 -18.40 -20.07
CA THR A 111 -19.43 -17.36 -21.05
C THR A 111 -19.91 -15.98 -20.59
N ALA A 112 -21.08 -15.87 -19.94
CA ALA A 112 -21.53 -14.61 -19.34
C ALA A 112 -20.65 -14.19 -18.14
N HIS A 113 -20.22 -15.13 -17.30
CA HIS A 113 -19.25 -14.85 -16.23
C HIS A 113 -17.85 -14.53 -16.76
N GLN A 114 -17.39 -15.14 -17.85
CA GLN A 114 -16.12 -14.78 -18.49
C GLN A 114 -16.18 -13.42 -19.20
N ILE A 115 -17.32 -13.04 -19.79
CA ILE A 115 -17.52 -11.70 -20.37
C ILE A 115 -17.56 -10.63 -19.25
N VAL A 116 -18.11 -10.94 -18.08
CA VAL A 116 -18.04 -10.05 -16.90
C VAL A 116 -16.63 -9.97 -16.32
N LEU A 117 -15.85 -11.06 -16.33
CA LEU A 117 -14.48 -11.09 -15.81
C LEU A 117 -13.45 -10.48 -16.78
N CYS A 118 -13.67 -10.55 -18.10
CA CYS A 118 -12.79 -9.94 -19.10
C CYS A 118 -12.92 -8.41 -19.22
N ASN A 119 -13.92 -7.80 -18.58
CA ASN A 119 -14.04 -6.33 -18.51
C ASN A 119 -13.20 -5.69 -17.39
N HIS A 120 -12.51 -6.47 -16.55
CA HIS A 120 -11.65 -5.93 -15.48
C HIS A 120 -10.23 -5.54 -15.92
N SER A 121 -9.94 -5.55 -17.22
CA SER A 121 -8.65 -5.10 -17.78
C SER A 121 -8.67 -3.67 -18.32
N ALA A 122 -9.82 -2.98 -18.30
CA ALA A 122 -9.79 -1.52 -18.39
C ALA A 122 -9.37 -1.02 -17.00
N SER A 123 -8.22 -0.36 -16.90
CA SER A 123 -7.92 0.52 -15.76
C SER A 123 -9.13 1.45 -15.64
N GLU A 124 -9.99 1.22 -14.64
CA GLU A 124 -11.15 2.06 -14.38
C GLU A 124 -10.56 3.45 -14.11
N LEU A 125 -10.64 4.33 -15.11
CA LEU A 125 -10.01 5.64 -15.04
C LEU A 125 -10.70 6.40 -13.93
N ILE A 126 -10.00 6.52 -12.81
CA ILE A 126 -10.42 7.32 -11.65
C ILE A 126 -10.43 8.78 -12.10
N LEU A 127 -11.61 9.25 -12.51
CA LEU A 127 -11.82 10.63 -12.91
C LEU A 127 -11.83 11.51 -11.66
N VAL A 128 -10.83 12.39 -11.56
CA VAL A 128 -10.68 13.37 -10.48
C VAL A 128 -11.78 14.44 -10.54
N GLU A 129 -12.37 14.62 -11.72
CA GLU A 129 -13.46 15.57 -11.97
C GLU A 129 -14.75 15.22 -11.21
N ASP A 130 -14.96 13.93 -10.91
CA ASP A 130 -16.11 13.45 -10.15
C ASP A 130 -15.94 13.60 -8.63
N GLU A 131 -14.77 14.04 -8.15
CA GLU A 131 -14.50 14.18 -6.72
C GLU A 131 -15.11 15.46 -6.14
N MET A 132 -15.88 15.29 -5.07
CA MET A 132 -16.49 16.39 -4.32
C MET A 132 -15.80 16.53 -2.97
N THR A 133 -15.85 17.73 -2.39
CA THR A 133 -15.32 17.96 -1.03
C THR A 133 -15.99 17.02 -0.05
N ASP A 134 -15.17 16.29 0.71
CA ASP A 134 -15.64 15.38 1.74
C ASP A 134 -16.36 16.14 2.84
N THR A 135 -17.61 15.78 3.09
CA THR A 135 -18.45 16.34 4.15
C THR A 135 -18.64 15.38 5.32
N GLU A 136 -18.07 14.18 5.26
CA GLU A 136 -18.14 13.24 6.39
C GLU A 136 -17.19 13.69 7.50
N ASP A 137 -17.76 14.32 8.52
CA ASP A 137 -17.05 14.57 9.76
C ASP A 137 -16.96 13.25 10.53
N ASN A 138 -15.73 12.75 10.72
CA ASN A 138 -15.43 11.51 11.46
C ASN A 138 -15.55 11.72 12.99
N GLU A 139 -16.44 12.62 13.43
CA GLU A 139 -16.68 12.85 14.84
C GLU A 139 -17.47 11.65 15.38
N GLU A 140 -16.84 10.94 16.30
CA GLU A 140 -17.50 9.86 17.03
C GLU A 140 -18.22 10.49 18.22
N GLU A 141 -19.55 10.53 18.17
CA GLU A 141 -20.36 10.85 19.35
C GLU A 141 -19.97 9.89 20.48
N ASP A 142 -19.77 10.45 21.68
CA ASP A 142 -19.42 9.71 22.90
C ASP A 142 -20.62 8.88 23.34
N LEU A 143 -20.86 7.80 22.61
CA LEU A 143 -21.76 6.72 23.02
C LEU A 143 -21.05 6.04 24.19
N GLY A 144 -21.23 6.60 25.39
CA GLY A 144 -20.70 6.04 26.63
C GLY A 144 -20.89 4.53 26.65
N VAL A 145 -19.85 3.81 27.08
CA VAL A 145 -19.84 2.34 27.06
C VAL A 145 -21.06 1.83 27.84
N MET A 146 -22.04 1.28 27.13
CA MET A 146 -23.19 0.63 27.77
C MET A 146 -22.66 -0.55 28.61
N ASP A 147 -23.27 -0.83 29.77
CA ASP A 147 -22.82 -1.91 30.68
C ASP A 147 -22.70 -3.27 29.96
N ASP A 148 -23.56 -3.51 28.98
CA ASP A 148 -23.53 -4.71 28.12
C ASP A 148 -22.23 -4.82 27.32
N GLN A 149 -21.73 -3.71 26.76
CA GLN A 149 -20.47 -3.66 26.01
C GLN A 149 -19.26 -3.94 26.92
N ARG A 150 -19.34 -3.51 28.18
CA ARG A 150 -18.30 -3.76 29.19
C ARG A 150 -18.16 -5.26 29.48
N SER A 151 -19.28 -5.99 29.57
CA SER A 151 -19.26 -7.44 29.80
C SER A 151 -18.57 -8.20 28.65
N VAL A 152 -18.82 -7.78 27.40
CA VAL A 152 -18.18 -8.34 26.19
C VAL A 152 -16.67 -8.09 26.20
N ILE A 153 -16.24 -6.87 26.55
CA ILE A 153 -14.82 -6.54 26.67
C ILE A 153 -14.14 -7.37 27.76
N LEU A 154 -14.77 -7.51 28.93
CA LEU A 154 -14.23 -8.31 30.03
C LEU A 154 -14.10 -9.79 29.64
N HIS A 155 -15.11 -10.34 28.96
CA HIS A 155 -15.05 -11.69 28.44
C HIS A 155 -13.90 -11.87 27.46
N LEU A 156 -13.74 -10.97 26.50
CA LEU A 156 -12.64 -11.00 25.53
C LEU A 156 -11.28 -10.93 26.22
N ILE A 157 -11.09 -9.98 27.14
CA ILE A 157 -9.82 -9.77 27.84
C ILE A 157 -9.47 -10.97 28.73
N SER A 158 -10.46 -11.65 29.32
CA SER A 158 -10.23 -12.85 30.14
C SER A 158 -9.58 -14.00 29.36
N GLN A 159 -9.70 -13.99 28.03
CA GLN A 159 -9.09 -14.98 27.13
C GLN A 159 -7.65 -14.62 26.73
N LEU A 160 -7.21 -13.39 27.00
CA LEU A 160 -5.92 -12.88 26.56
C LEU A 160 -4.82 -13.09 27.60
N LYS A 161 -3.63 -13.47 27.12
CA LYS A 161 -2.42 -13.55 27.94
C LYS A 161 -1.51 -12.37 27.65
N LEU A 162 -0.77 -11.90 28.67
CA LEU A 162 0.19 -10.80 28.49
C LEU A 162 1.19 -11.15 27.37
N GLY A 163 1.36 -10.25 26.41
CA GLY A 163 2.21 -10.43 25.24
C GLY A 163 1.56 -11.15 24.06
N MET A 164 0.31 -11.61 24.18
CA MET A 164 -0.42 -12.29 23.12
C MET A 164 -0.59 -11.40 21.88
N ASP A 165 -0.38 -11.98 20.70
CA ASP A 165 -0.64 -11.36 19.40
C ASP A 165 -2.15 -11.26 19.16
N LEU A 166 -2.62 -10.06 18.81
CA LEU A 166 -4.04 -9.78 18.61
C LEU A 166 -4.51 -9.84 17.16
N THR A 167 -3.64 -10.17 16.20
CA THR A 167 -3.98 -10.25 14.78
C THR A 167 -5.08 -11.27 14.47
N ARG A 168 -5.21 -12.33 15.30
CA ARG A 168 -6.24 -13.37 15.17
C ARG A 168 -7.44 -13.20 16.09
N VAL A 169 -7.44 -12.14 16.91
CA VAL A 169 -8.51 -11.88 17.86
C VAL A 169 -9.56 -11.01 17.19
N VAL A 170 -10.80 -11.52 17.11
CA VAL A 170 -11.92 -10.75 16.58
C VAL A 170 -12.36 -9.75 17.65
N LEU A 171 -12.22 -8.46 17.34
CA LEU A 171 -12.66 -7.40 18.23
C LEU A 171 -14.14 -7.06 17.96
N PRO A 172 -14.89 -6.63 19.00
CA PRO A 172 -16.30 -6.30 18.85
C PRO A 172 -16.55 -5.14 17.87
N THR A 173 -17.69 -5.18 17.18
CA THR A 173 -18.01 -4.18 16.14
C THR A 173 -18.20 -2.77 16.71
N PHE A 174 -18.66 -2.61 17.95
CA PHE A 174 -18.89 -1.29 18.57
C PHE A 174 -17.60 -0.50 18.85
N ILE A 175 -16.43 -1.15 18.87
CA ILE A 175 -15.14 -0.45 19.02
C ILE A 175 -14.58 0.05 17.68
N LEU A 176 -15.28 -0.20 16.57
CA LEU A 176 -14.82 0.18 15.25
C LEU A 176 -15.11 1.65 14.96
N GLU A 177 -14.14 2.29 14.35
CA GLU A 177 -14.29 3.62 13.75
C GLU A 177 -14.99 3.48 12.39
N LYS A 178 -15.78 4.48 12.00
CA LYS A 178 -16.59 4.49 10.77
C LYS A 178 -15.79 4.65 9.46
N ARG A 179 -14.54 4.16 9.40
CA ARG A 179 -13.66 4.25 8.22
C ARG A 179 -12.61 3.14 8.18
N SER A 180 -12.09 2.89 6.98
CA SER A 180 -10.98 1.95 6.75
C SER A 180 -9.65 2.51 7.22
N LEU A 181 -8.69 1.63 7.53
CA LEU A 181 -7.30 2.00 7.78
C LEU A 181 -6.72 2.79 6.60
N LEU A 182 -7.10 2.45 5.36
CA LEU A 182 -6.61 3.15 4.16
C LEU A 182 -7.00 4.62 4.17
N GLU A 183 -8.25 4.91 4.52
CA GLU A 183 -8.76 6.27 4.66
C GLU A 183 -8.16 7.00 5.88
N MET A 184 -7.97 6.29 7.01
CA MET A 184 -7.35 6.87 8.21
C MET A 184 -5.99 7.52 7.90
N TYR A 185 -5.16 6.88 7.06
CA TYR A 185 -3.87 7.44 6.66
C TYR A 185 -3.97 8.66 5.74
N ALA A 186 -5.02 8.76 4.93
CA ALA A 186 -5.24 9.96 4.12
C ALA A 186 -5.42 11.22 5.00
N ASN A 187 -5.94 11.06 6.23
CA ASN A 187 -6.10 12.18 7.16
C ASN A 187 -4.79 12.72 7.73
N PHE A 188 -3.66 12.02 7.54
CA PHE A 188 -2.34 12.60 7.82
C PHE A 188 -2.00 13.74 6.84
N MET A 189 -2.73 13.85 5.72
CA MET A 189 -2.69 15.00 4.79
C MET A 189 -3.73 16.08 5.13
N ALA A 190 -4.05 16.29 6.42
CA ALA A 190 -4.95 17.37 6.81
C ALA A 190 -4.39 18.78 6.57
N HIS A 191 -3.06 18.90 6.56
CA HIS A 191 -2.31 20.12 6.24
C HIS A 191 -1.43 19.89 5.00
N PRO A 192 -2.04 19.69 3.82
CA PRO A 192 -1.29 19.43 2.60
C PRO A 192 -0.50 20.68 2.15
N ASP A 193 -0.88 21.87 2.61
CA ASP A 193 -0.12 23.11 2.47
C ASP A 193 1.24 23.07 3.17
N LEU A 194 1.31 22.54 4.39
CA LEU A 194 2.58 22.31 5.09
C LEU A 194 3.42 21.24 4.40
N PHE A 195 2.77 20.17 3.90
CA PHE A 195 3.44 19.13 3.12
C PHE A 195 4.08 19.69 1.84
N LEU A 196 3.33 20.47 1.05
CA LEU A 196 3.85 21.08 -0.19
C LEU A 196 4.92 22.15 0.09
N SER A 197 4.92 22.76 1.27
CA SER A 197 5.92 23.75 1.68
C SER A 197 7.30 23.15 1.87
N ILE A 198 7.41 21.82 2.07
CA ILE A 198 8.69 21.11 2.15
C ILE A 198 9.52 21.34 0.89
N ALA A 199 8.92 21.18 -0.29
CA ALA A 199 9.61 21.39 -1.57
C ALA A 199 10.00 22.86 -1.82
N ALA A 200 9.34 23.80 -1.12
CA ALA A 200 9.58 25.24 -1.26
C ALA A 200 10.73 25.78 -0.38
N GLY A 201 11.30 24.97 0.51
CA GLY A 201 12.48 25.35 1.30
C GLY A 201 13.71 25.57 0.41
N ALA A 202 14.40 26.71 0.57
CA ALA A 202 15.51 27.08 -0.29
C ALA A 202 16.77 26.27 0.02
N THR A 203 16.99 25.93 1.30
CA THR A 203 18.14 25.15 1.75
C THR A 203 17.75 23.74 2.23
N PRO A 204 18.67 22.75 2.18
CA PRO A 204 18.42 21.41 2.74
C PRO A 204 17.98 21.44 4.21
N GLU A 205 18.52 22.38 4.98
CA GLU A 205 18.16 22.63 6.38
C GLU A 205 16.68 23.03 6.51
N GLU A 206 16.25 24.04 5.76
CA GLU A 206 14.85 24.50 5.75
C GLU A 206 13.90 23.39 5.34
N ARG A 207 14.26 22.59 4.33
CA ARG A 207 13.42 21.48 3.85
C ARG A 207 13.23 20.39 4.90
N ILE A 208 14.28 19.96 5.61
CA ILE A 208 14.10 18.96 6.67
C ILE A 208 13.33 19.53 7.86
N ILE A 209 13.51 20.81 8.20
CA ILE A 209 12.75 21.48 9.25
C ILE A 209 11.26 21.53 8.88
N CYS A 210 10.94 21.91 7.63
CA CYS A 210 9.57 21.87 7.10
C CYS A 210 8.99 20.46 7.15
N PHE A 211 9.79 19.43 6.84
CA PHE A 211 9.30 18.06 6.91
C PHE A 211 8.97 17.66 8.34
N VAL A 212 9.82 17.99 9.32
CA VAL A 212 9.53 17.73 10.74
C VAL A 212 8.31 18.51 11.21
N GLU A 213 8.14 19.76 10.77
CA GLU A 213 6.95 20.56 11.06
C GLU A 213 5.68 19.89 10.54
N TYR A 214 5.64 19.56 9.24
CA TYR A 214 4.53 18.84 8.64
C TYR A 214 4.26 17.52 9.39
N TYR A 215 5.29 16.71 9.61
CA TYR A 215 5.18 15.41 10.27
C TYR A 215 4.55 15.51 11.66
N LEU A 216 4.98 16.47 12.49
CA LEU A 216 4.42 16.66 13.83
C LEU A 216 2.96 17.14 13.82
N THR A 217 2.55 17.86 12.79
CA THR A 217 1.16 18.31 12.61
C THR A 217 0.24 17.28 11.94
N ALA A 218 0.76 16.14 11.48
CA ALA A 218 -0.05 15.17 10.73
C ALA A 218 -0.96 14.28 11.61
N PHE A 219 -0.67 14.16 12.91
CA PHE A 219 -1.28 13.13 13.77
C PHE A 219 -2.61 13.52 14.42
N HIS A 220 -2.85 14.81 14.68
CA HIS A 220 -4.02 15.25 15.46
C HIS A 220 -5.35 14.97 14.73
N GLU A 221 -5.37 15.13 13.40
CA GLU A 221 -6.56 14.89 12.57
C GLU A 221 -6.84 13.41 12.35
N GLY A 222 -5.78 12.59 12.27
CA GLY A 222 -5.90 11.14 12.18
C GLY A 222 -6.51 10.51 13.45
N ARG A 223 -6.55 11.24 14.57
CA ARG A 223 -7.00 10.76 15.88
C ARG A 223 -7.96 11.75 16.56
N LYS A 224 -8.92 12.27 15.80
CA LYS A 224 -10.03 13.05 16.37
C LYS A 224 -10.87 12.18 17.30
N GLY A 225 -11.15 12.69 18.50
CA GLY A 225 -11.97 12.02 19.51
C GLY A 225 -11.18 11.57 20.75
N ALA A 226 -11.84 11.62 21.91
CA ALA A 226 -11.25 11.19 23.18
C ALA A 226 -11.18 9.65 23.30
N VAL A 227 -12.07 8.95 22.59
CA VAL A 227 -12.21 7.49 22.68
C VAL A 227 -11.41 6.79 21.58
N ALA A 228 -10.58 5.82 21.97
CA ALA A 228 -9.83 5.00 21.02
C ALA A 228 -10.75 4.01 20.32
N LYS A 229 -11.01 4.27 19.04
CA LYS A 229 -11.63 3.31 18.12
C LYS A 229 -10.61 2.72 17.16
N LYS A 230 -10.96 1.57 16.59
CA LYS A 230 -10.13 0.85 15.64
C LYS A 230 -10.72 0.99 14.22
N PRO A 231 -9.95 1.44 13.22
CA PRO A 231 -10.44 1.46 11.85
C PRO A 231 -10.73 0.04 11.32
N TYR A 232 -11.53 -0.04 10.25
CA TYR A 232 -11.74 -1.31 9.56
C TYR A 232 -10.39 -1.88 9.09
N ASN A 233 -10.21 -3.19 9.28
CA ASN A 233 -9.02 -3.87 8.76
C ASN A 233 -9.23 -4.06 7.26
N PRO A 234 -8.42 -3.44 6.38
CA PRO A 234 -8.70 -3.51 4.95
C PRO A 234 -8.62 -4.94 4.44
N ILE A 235 -9.49 -5.28 3.50
CA ILE A 235 -9.41 -6.57 2.80
C ILE A 235 -8.40 -6.49 1.66
N ILE A 236 -7.85 -7.63 1.23
CA ILE A 236 -6.92 -7.65 0.10
C ILE A 236 -7.54 -7.04 -1.17
N GLY A 237 -6.80 -6.15 -1.82
CA GLY A 237 -7.28 -5.44 -3.00
C GLY A 237 -8.20 -4.26 -2.73
N GLU A 238 -8.52 -3.98 -1.46
CA GLU A 238 -9.22 -2.74 -1.09
C GLU A 238 -8.37 -1.54 -1.49
N THR A 239 -9.01 -0.51 -2.03
CA THR A 239 -8.36 0.72 -2.48
C THR A 239 -9.01 1.96 -1.88
N PHE A 240 -8.24 3.03 -1.69
CA PHE A 240 -8.77 4.33 -1.32
C PHE A 240 -8.13 5.43 -2.16
N HIS A 241 -8.95 6.35 -2.66
CA HIS A 241 -8.55 7.43 -3.56
C HIS A 241 -9.14 8.74 -3.07
N CYS A 242 -8.31 9.78 -3.03
CA CYS A 242 -8.76 11.14 -2.80
C CYS A 242 -7.77 12.16 -3.36
N SER A 243 -8.20 13.41 -3.44
CA SER A 243 -7.33 14.53 -3.80
C SER A 243 -7.55 15.75 -2.90
N TRP A 244 -6.67 16.74 -3.03
CA TRP A 244 -6.83 18.06 -2.42
C TRP A 244 -6.56 19.15 -3.44
N ASP A 245 -7.37 20.19 -3.34
CA ASP A 245 -7.15 21.47 -4.00
C ASP A 245 -6.46 22.39 -2.98
N VAL A 246 -5.14 22.51 -3.06
CA VAL A 246 -4.33 23.26 -2.10
C VAL A 246 -4.11 24.68 -2.63
N PRO A 247 -4.66 25.74 -2.00
CA PRO A 247 -4.48 27.11 -2.46
C PRO A 247 -2.99 27.49 -2.52
N LYS A 248 -2.52 28.04 -3.65
CA LYS A 248 -1.09 28.32 -3.85
C LYS A 248 -0.56 29.37 -2.86
N ASP A 249 -1.40 30.30 -2.42
CA ASP A 249 -1.10 31.34 -1.42
C ASP A 249 -0.88 30.79 -0.01
N ARG A 250 -1.38 29.58 0.29
CA ARG A 250 -1.16 28.90 1.57
C ARG A 250 0.16 28.12 1.63
N VAL A 251 0.73 27.78 0.48
CA VAL A 251 2.02 27.10 0.40
C VAL A 251 3.14 28.14 0.54
N LYS A 252 3.67 28.29 1.75
CA LYS A 252 4.66 29.32 2.08
C LYS A 252 6.07 28.75 1.99
N ALA A 253 6.98 29.50 1.37
CA ALA A 253 8.40 29.23 1.54
C ALA A 253 8.79 29.55 2.99
N PHE A 254 9.26 28.54 3.72
CA PHE A 254 9.85 28.74 5.04
C PHE A 254 11.16 29.51 4.88
N ARG A 255 11.37 30.54 5.72
CA ARG A 255 12.61 31.31 5.77
C ARG A 255 13.03 31.46 7.22
N THR A 256 14.21 30.96 7.57
CA THR A 256 14.81 31.13 8.90
C THR A 256 15.37 32.54 9.11
N ASN A 257 15.62 33.29 8.02
CA ASN A 257 16.10 34.67 8.09
C ASN A 257 14.95 35.66 7.87
N GLY A 258 14.56 36.35 8.94
CA GLY A 258 13.62 37.46 8.92
C GLY A 258 14.15 38.67 8.14
N ALA A 259 14.06 38.62 6.81
CA ALA A 259 14.13 39.80 5.97
C ALA A 259 12.80 39.93 5.21
N SER A 260 11.84 40.59 5.83
CA SER A 260 10.63 41.11 5.20
C SER A 260 11.00 42.26 4.26
N THR A 261 11.60 41.97 3.12
CA THR A 261 11.60 42.89 2.00
C THR A 261 10.43 42.54 1.11
N VAL A 262 9.34 43.30 1.26
CA VAL A 262 8.27 43.35 0.28
C VAL A 262 8.85 44.01 -0.96
N SER A 263 9.50 43.23 -1.83
CA SER A 263 9.71 43.64 -3.21
C SER A 263 8.40 43.43 -3.96
N LYS A 264 7.58 44.50 -3.99
CA LYS A 264 6.58 44.67 -5.05
C LYS A 264 7.35 44.89 -6.34
N ASP A 265 7.64 43.81 -7.08
CA ASP A 265 8.02 43.95 -8.48
C ASP A 265 7.21 43.00 -9.36
N SER A 266 6.17 43.63 -9.92
CA SER A 266 5.79 43.54 -11.33
C SER A 266 5.32 42.19 -11.85
N ALA A 267 3.99 42.05 -11.82
CA ALA A 267 3.24 41.20 -12.74
C ALA A 267 3.70 41.42 -14.19
N LYS A 268 4.18 40.35 -14.81
CA LYS A 268 4.05 40.14 -16.25
C LYS A 268 3.38 38.79 -16.44
N GLU A 269 2.07 38.86 -16.68
CA GLU A 269 1.32 37.78 -17.29
C GLU A 269 1.87 37.51 -18.70
N LEU A 270 2.08 36.24 -19.01
CA LEU A 270 1.82 35.73 -20.35
C LEU A 270 1.12 34.37 -20.18
N GLY A 271 0.03 34.21 -20.92
CA GLY A 271 -1.04 33.27 -20.63
C GLY A 271 -0.64 31.81 -20.48
N GLN A 272 -1.19 31.20 -19.44
CA GLN A 272 -1.61 29.81 -19.37
C GLN A 272 -2.73 29.78 -18.32
N ASP A 273 -3.70 28.91 -18.50
CA ASP A 273 -4.86 28.72 -17.64
C ASP A 273 -4.42 28.35 -16.21
N GLN A 274 -4.04 29.34 -15.40
CA GLN A 274 -3.30 29.13 -14.15
C GLN A 274 -4.29 28.83 -13.03
N SER A 275 -4.58 27.54 -12.84
CA SER A 275 -5.22 27.02 -11.62
C SER A 275 -4.64 27.70 -10.36
N THR A 276 -5.49 28.29 -9.54
CA THR A 276 -5.12 28.98 -8.28
C THR A 276 -4.71 28.00 -7.16
N CYS A 277 -4.83 26.70 -7.41
CA CYS A 277 -4.53 25.64 -6.47
C CYS A 277 -3.52 24.64 -7.06
N TYR A 278 -2.65 24.11 -6.21
CA TYR A 278 -1.93 22.86 -6.49
C TYR A 278 -2.89 21.67 -6.32
N LYS A 279 -2.76 20.66 -7.19
CA LYS A 279 -3.48 19.39 -7.06
C LYS A 279 -2.58 18.36 -6.38
N LEU A 280 -3.04 17.83 -5.25
CA LEU A 280 -2.40 16.72 -4.54
C LEU A 280 -3.28 15.48 -4.68
N ARG A 281 -2.71 14.32 -5.05
CA ARG A 281 -3.45 13.06 -5.23
C ARG A 281 -2.94 12.00 -4.27
N PHE A 282 -3.85 11.24 -3.67
CA PHE A 282 -3.54 10.13 -2.78
C PHE A 282 -4.19 8.84 -3.26
N VAL A 283 -3.42 7.77 -3.19
CA VAL A 283 -3.85 6.41 -3.53
C VAL A 283 -3.34 5.48 -2.44
N ALA A 284 -4.21 4.62 -1.93
CA ALA A 284 -3.85 3.55 -1.03
C ALA A 284 -4.42 2.22 -1.51
N GLU A 285 -3.71 1.13 -1.24
CA GLU A 285 -4.13 -0.23 -1.56
C GLU A 285 -3.70 -1.22 -0.48
N GLN A 286 -4.57 -2.16 -0.13
CA GLN A 286 -4.19 -3.32 0.66
C GLN A 286 -3.55 -4.39 -0.23
N VAL A 287 -2.22 -4.41 -0.27
CA VAL A 287 -1.45 -5.29 -1.17
C VAL A 287 -1.28 -6.72 -0.65
N SER A 288 -1.44 -6.92 0.67
CA SER A 288 -1.35 -8.24 1.31
C SER A 288 -2.25 -8.33 2.54
N HIS A 289 -2.80 -9.51 2.84
CA HIS A 289 -3.62 -9.76 4.04
C HIS A 289 -2.89 -10.59 5.11
N HIS A 290 -1.99 -11.49 4.70
CA HIS A 290 -1.22 -12.36 5.59
C HIS A 290 0.27 -12.36 5.21
N PRO A 291 1.09 -11.44 5.76
CA PRO A 291 0.76 -10.39 6.74
C PRO A 291 -0.03 -9.21 6.14
N PRO A 292 -0.77 -8.42 6.95
CA PRO A 292 -1.61 -7.34 6.44
C PRO A 292 -0.76 -6.10 6.09
N VAL A 293 -0.40 -5.94 4.81
CA VAL A 293 0.40 -4.82 4.31
C VAL A 293 -0.49 -3.88 3.50
N SER A 294 -0.49 -2.61 3.89
CA SER A 294 -1.12 -1.51 3.17
C SER A 294 -0.02 -0.63 2.54
N CYS A 295 -0.23 -0.22 1.30
CA CYS A 295 0.64 0.72 0.61
C CYS A 295 -0.09 2.05 0.37
N PHE A 296 0.67 3.13 0.39
CA PHE A 296 0.19 4.50 0.28
C PHE A 296 1.08 5.27 -0.67
N TYR A 297 0.45 6.12 -1.48
CA TYR A 297 1.12 6.98 -2.42
C TYR A 297 0.46 8.35 -2.42
N CYS A 298 1.26 9.41 -2.36
CA CYS A 298 0.79 10.79 -2.45
C CYS A 298 1.66 11.57 -3.44
N GLU A 299 1.10 12.30 -4.40
CA GLU A 299 1.87 13.10 -5.36
C GLU A 299 1.33 14.50 -5.57
N CYS A 300 2.25 15.44 -5.80
CA CYS A 300 1.96 16.71 -6.44
C CYS A 300 2.89 16.87 -7.65
N LYS A 301 2.32 16.71 -8.85
CA LYS A 301 3.07 16.78 -10.12
C LYS A 301 3.70 18.16 -10.35
N GLU A 302 2.94 19.22 -10.06
CA GLU A 302 3.42 20.60 -10.25
C GLU A 302 4.63 20.92 -9.37
N LYS A 303 4.66 20.39 -8.14
CA LYS A 303 5.81 20.51 -7.23
C LYS A 303 6.88 19.43 -7.42
N LYS A 304 6.69 18.51 -8.37
CA LYS A 304 7.56 17.35 -8.62
C LYS A 304 7.97 16.68 -7.31
N MET A 305 6.99 16.34 -6.49
CA MET A 305 7.20 15.68 -5.21
C MET A 305 6.21 14.54 -5.01
N CYS A 306 6.65 13.47 -4.36
CA CYS A 306 5.81 12.35 -4.02
C CYS A 306 6.26 11.63 -2.75
N VAL A 307 5.33 10.92 -2.12
CA VAL A 307 5.59 10.02 -0.99
C VAL A 307 5.13 8.63 -1.37
N ASN A 308 6.00 7.65 -1.21
CA ASN A 308 5.67 6.23 -1.21
C ASN A 308 5.77 5.73 0.24
N ALA A 309 4.80 4.98 0.73
CA ALA A 309 4.90 4.35 2.04
C ALA A 309 4.24 2.97 2.03
N HIS A 310 4.74 2.08 2.88
CA HIS A 310 4.09 0.81 3.14
C HIS A 310 4.08 0.56 4.64
N VAL A 311 2.98 0.04 5.16
CA VAL A 311 2.82 -0.18 6.59
C VAL A 311 2.06 -1.46 6.85
N TRP A 312 2.50 -2.19 7.88
CA TRP A 312 1.72 -3.22 8.54
C TRP A 312 1.82 -3.05 10.04
N THR A 313 0.88 -3.65 10.77
CA THR A 313 0.80 -3.50 12.22
C THR A 313 1.06 -4.81 12.94
N LYS A 314 1.74 -4.72 14.08
CA LYS A 314 1.89 -5.83 15.03
C LYS A 314 1.25 -5.43 16.35
N SER A 315 0.19 -6.12 16.73
CA SER A 315 -0.61 -5.79 17.91
C SER A 315 -0.32 -6.77 19.04
N LYS A 316 -0.07 -6.27 20.24
CA LYS A 316 0.21 -7.05 21.45
C LYS A 316 -0.66 -6.63 22.60
N PHE A 317 -1.21 -7.61 23.32
CA PHE A 317 -1.89 -7.36 24.59
C PHE A 317 -0.87 -7.06 25.70
N MET A 318 -1.06 -5.96 26.42
CA MET A 318 -0.17 -5.45 27.48
C MET A 318 -0.88 -5.36 28.84
N GLY A 319 -1.92 -6.18 29.07
CA GLY A 319 -2.71 -6.15 30.30
C GLY A 319 -3.79 -5.08 30.25
N MET A 320 -3.53 -3.90 30.81
CA MET A 320 -4.48 -2.77 30.77
C MET A 320 -4.38 -1.92 29.50
N SER A 321 -3.63 -2.39 28.51
CA SER A 321 -3.39 -1.67 27.26
C SER A 321 -3.19 -2.63 26.10
N ILE A 322 -3.37 -2.15 24.89
CA ILE A 322 -2.98 -2.83 23.65
C ILE A 322 -1.90 -1.98 22.99
N GLY A 323 -0.73 -2.56 22.75
CA GLY A 323 0.35 -1.92 21.99
C GLY A 323 0.28 -2.31 20.53
N VAL A 324 0.40 -1.33 19.64
CA VAL A 324 0.40 -1.50 18.19
C VAL A 324 1.69 -0.91 17.65
N SER A 325 2.60 -1.78 17.23
CA SER A 325 3.82 -1.36 16.53
C SER A 325 3.52 -1.19 15.06
N MET A 326 3.79 0.01 14.55
CA MET A 326 3.70 0.32 13.12
C MET A 326 5.03 -0.06 12.49
N VAL A 327 5.00 -1.06 11.60
CA VAL A 327 6.20 -1.58 10.93
C VAL A 327 6.10 -1.22 9.45
N GLY A 328 7.21 -0.73 8.91
CA GLY A 328 7.29 -0.19 7.56
C GLY A 328 7.95 1.19 7.57
N GLU A 329 8.07 1.76 6.39
CA GLU A 329 8.71 3.05 6.17
C GLU A 329 8.01 3.81 5.04
N GLY A 330 8.20 5.12 5.05
CA GLY A 330 7.86 6.00 3.95
C GLY A 330 9.11 6.67 3.39
N VAL A 331 9.04 7.00 2.10
CA VAL A 331 10.06 7.73 1.36
C VAL A 331 9.39 8.92 0.70
N LEU A 332 9.80 10.13 1.11
CA LEU A 332 9.46 11.38 0.44
C LEU A 332 10.56 11.70 -0.59
N HIS A 333 10.17 11.82 -1.86
CA HIS A 333 11.05 12.27 -2.93
C HIS A 333 10.75 13.72 -3.26
N LEU A 334 11.79 14.57 -3.23
CA LEU A 334 11.78 15.93 -3.72
C LEU A 334 12.63 15.99 -4.99
N LEU A 335 12.00 15.86 -6.15
CA LEU A 335 12.70 15.56 -7.39
C LEU A 335 13.53 16.74 -7.90
N GLU A 336 13.06 17.97 -7.70
CA GLU A 336 13.81 19.18 -8.09
C GLU A 336 15.10 19.36 -7.29
N HIS A 337 15.14 18.82 -6.07
CA HIS A 337 16.32 18.84 -5.20
C HIS A 337 17.12 17.54 -5.27
N GLU A 338 16.58 16.53 -5.98
CA GLU A 338 17.07 15.16 -6.03
C GLU A 338 17.31 14.58 -4.62
N GLU A 339 16.39 14.88 -3.69
CA GLU A 339 16.46 14.45 -2.29
C GLU A 339 15.45 13.37 -1.97
N GLU A 340 15.87 12.43 -1.12
CA GLU A 340 15.03 11.35 -0.62
C GLU A 340 15.08 11.33 0.89
N TYR A 341 13.92 11.47 1.53
CA TYR A 341 13.78 11.40 2.96
C TYR A 341 13.07 10.11 3.36
N VAL A 342 13.81 9.22 4.02
CA VAL A 342 13.28 7.98 4.60
C VAL A 342 12.76 8.29 6.00
N PHE A 343 11.55 7.87 6.32
CA PHE A 343 10.92 8.08 7.61
C PHE A 343 10.12 6.88 8.10
N THR A 344 9.98 6.76 9.42
CA THR A 344 9.16 5.72 10.07
C THR A 344 7.93 6.31 10.74
N LEU A 345 7.07 5.46 11.31
CA LEU A 345 5.86 5.86 12.05
C LEU A 345 5.98 5.49 13.54
N PRO A 346 5.35 6.26 14.45
CA PRO A 346 5.38 5.92 15.88
C PRO A 346 4.54 4.69 16.16
N SER A 347 4.79 4.03 17.29
CA SER A 347 3.84 3.04 17.81
C SER A 347 2.61 3.74 18.40
N ALA A 348 1.48 3.04 18.42
CA ALA A 348 0.26 3.50 19.05
C ALA A 348 -0.14 2.55 20.18
N TYR A 349 -0.76 3.09 21.22
CA TYR A 349 -1.24 2.33 22.37
C TYR A 349 -2.71 2.68 22.62
N ALA A 350 -3.58 1.68 22.67
CA ALA A 350 -4.90 1.84 23.26
C ALA A 350 -4.77 1.62 24.77
N ARG A 351 -4.87 2.69 25.55
CA ARG A 351 -4.79 2.69 27.01
C ARG A 351 -6.18 2.48 27.59
N SER A 352 -6.26 2.10 28.87
CA SER A 352 -7.52 2.05 29.62
C SER A 352 -8.62 1.18 28.98
N ILE A 353 -8.25 0.05 28.37
CA ILE A 353 -9.18 -0.82 27.62
C ILE A 353 -10.30 -1.44 28.46
N LEU A 354 -10.22 -1.37 29.79
CA LEU A 354 -11.26 -1.83 30.73
C LEU A 354 -12.25 -0.73 31.16
N THR A 355 -11.98 0.52 30.79
CA THR A 355 -12.81 1.69 31.07
C THR A 355 -13.09 2.43 29.76
N ILE A 356 -12.72 3.71 29.66
CA ILE A 356 -12.83 4.49 28.42
C ILE A 356 -11.46 4.44 27.75
N PRO A 357 -11.33 3.73 26.61
CA PRO A 357 -10.04 3.58 25.98
C PRO A 357 -9.62 4.89 25.31
N TRP A 358 -8.34 5.21 25.33
CA TRP A 358 -7.79 6.42 24.66
C TRP A 358 -6.47 6.09 23.95
N VAL A 359 -6.15 6.85 22.90
CA VAL A 359 -4.99 6.61 22.05
C VAL A 359 -3.78 7.38 22.57
N GLU A 360 -2.66 6.68 22.74
CA GLU A 360 -1.37 7.27 23.03
C GLU A 360 -0.37 6.92 21.93
N LEU A 361 0.37 7.89 21.43
CA LEU A 361 1.51 7.64 20.54
C LEU A 361 2.78 7.47 21.37
N GLY A 362 3.66 6.58 20.94
CA GLY A 362 4.91 6.30 21.65
C GLY A 362 6.03 5.78 20.76
N GLY A 363 7.25 5.93 21.27
CA GLY A 363 8.45 5.42 20.62
C GLY A 363 9.18 6.48 19.80
N LYS A 364 10.32 6.06 19.24
CA LYS A 364 11.22 6.91 18.46
C LYS A 364 11.00 6.69 16.97
N VAL A 365 10.88 7.79 16.25
CA VAL A 365 10.82 7.88 14.79
C VAL A 365 12.10 8.55 14.31
N ASN A 366 12.59 8.11 13.15
CA ASN A 366 13.70 8.74 12.46
C ASN A 366 13.21 9.27 11.12
N ILE A 367 13.70 10.43 10.73
CA ILE A 367 13.59 11.02 9.39
C ILE A 367 15.01 11.29 8.93
N SER A 368 15.43 10.84 7.75
CA SER A 368 16.80 11.05 7.29
C SER A 368 16.91 11.19 5.79
N CYS A 369 17.77 12.10 5.34
CA CYS A 369 18.16 12.22 3.95
C CYS A 369 19.67 11.98 3.82
N ALA A 370 20.04 10.89 3.14
CA ALA A 370 21.44 10.49 2.98
C ALA A 370 22.24 11.52 2.16
N ARG A 371 21.62 12.08 1.11
CA ARG A 371 22.26 13.06 0.21
C ARG A 371 22.67 14.33 0.93
N THR A 372 21.82 14.85 1.81
CA THR A 372 22.06 16.13 2.49
C THR A 372 22.78 15.95 3.82
N GLY A 373 22.86 14.72 4.34
CA GLY A 373 23.44 14.41 5.64
C GLY A 373 22.58 14.87 6.83
N TYR A 374 21.38 15.41 6.60
CA TYR A 374 20.47 15.81 7.65
C TYR A 374 19.62 14.62 8.14
N SER A 375 19.34 14.62 9.44
CA SER A 375 18.39 13.69 10.05
C SER A 375 17.63 14.36 11.19
N ALA A 376 16.44 13.85 11.48
CA ALA A 376 15.66 14.22 12.64
C ALA A 376 15.31 12.97 13.45
N THR A 377 15.47 13.08 14.77
CA THR A 377 14.92 12.12 15.73
C THR A 377 13.66 12.73 16.34
N VAL A 378 12.52 12.08 16.18
CA VAL A 378 11.26 12.45 16.83
C VAL A 378 10.93 11.39 17.88
N THR A 379 10.63 11.79 19.11
CA THR A 379 10.28 10.89 20.21
C THR A 379 8.90 11.24 20.74
N PHE A 380 7.96 10.30 20.58
CA PHE A 380 6.65 10.35 21.21
C PHE A 380 6.77 9.72 22.60
N HIS A 381 6.50 10.50 23.64
CA HIS A 381 6.66 10.09 25.02
C HIS A 381 5.35 9.50 25.52
N THR A 382 5.39 8.23 25.95
CA THR A 382 4.28 7.64 26.69
C THR A 382 4.23 8.23 28.10
N LYS A 383 3.02 8.32 28.67
CA LYS A 383 2.77 8.82 30.01
C LYS A 383 3.66 8.12 31.04
N PRO A 384 4.45 8.88 31.83
CA PRO A 384 5.22 8.32 32.94
C PRO A 384 4.32 7.69 34.01
N PHE A 385 4.87 6.76 34.80
CA PHE A 385 4.14 6.12 35.89
C PHE A 385 3.72 7.11 37.00
N TYR A 386 4.42 8.23 37.16
CA TYR A 386 4.15 9.25 38.18
C TYR A 386 3.95 10.63 37.54
N GLY A 387 2.69 11.12 37.54
CA GLY A 387 2.35 12.45 37.03
C GLY A 387 2.74 12.68 35.56
N GLY A 388 2.59 13.92 35.11
CA GLY A 388 3.02 14.36 33.77
C GLY A 388 1.89 14.51 32.75
N LYS A 389 2.21 15.26 31.70
CA LYS A 389 1.33 15.51 30.55
C LYS A 389 1.30 14.31 29.61
N VAL A 390 0.12 14.01 29.07
CA VAL A 390 -0.06 13.04 27.98
C VAL A 390 0.35 13.66 26.64
N HIS A 391 0.52 12.82 25.61
CA HIS A 391 0.75 13.27 24.23
C HIS A 391 2.03 14.10 23.99
N ARG A 392 2.99 14.06 24.93
CA ARG A 392 4.23 14.80 24.80
C ARG A 392 5.07 14.28 23.64
N VAL A 393 5.61 15.19 22.84
CA VAL A 393 6.52 14.90 21.73
C VAL A 393 7.75 15.81 21.80
N THR A 394 8.91 15.29 21.41
CA THR A 394 10.15 16.06 21.24
C THR A 394 10.81 15.68 19.93
N ALA A 395 11.40 16.64 19.22
CA ALA A 395 12.17 16.39 18.01
C ALA A 395 13.50 17.15 18.04
N GLU A 396 14.53 16.54 17.48
CA GLU A 396 15.83 17.19 17.24
C GLU A 396 16.25 16.96 15.79
N VAL A 397 16.52 18.05 15.08
CA VAL A 397 17.04 18.06 13.72
C VAL A 397 18.52 18.34 13.76
N LYS A 398 19.29 17.47 13.13
CA LYS A 398 20.74 17.44 13.19
C LYS A 398 21.34 17.31 11.79
N HIS A 399 22.38 18.09 11.53
CA HIS A 399 23.28 17.84 10.42
C HIS A 399 24.36 16.86 10.87
N ASN A 400 24.32 15.62 10.35
CA ASN A 400 25.18 14.54 10.83
C ASN A 400 26.67 14.80 10.61
N PRO A 401 27.13 15.32 9.45
CA PRO A 401 28.54 15.59 9.20
C PRO A 401 29.17 16.58 10.19
N THR A 402 28.46 17.65 10.56
CA THR A 402 28.97 18.68 11.49
C THR A 402 28.58 18.41 12.93
N ASN A 403 27.73 17.40 13.19
CA ASN A 403 27.16 17.11 14.50
C ASN A 403 26.38 18.30 15.12
N THR A 404 25.88 19.23 14.30
CA THR A 404 25.18 20.43 14.76
C THR A 404 23.67 20.22 14.79
N ILE A 405 23.03 20.66 15.88
CA ILE A 405 21.58 20.69 15.99
C ILE A 405 21.09 22.02 15.42
N VAL A 406 20.20 21.96 14.43
CA VAL A 406 19.70 23.13 13.69
C VAL A 406 18.28 23.52 14.09
N CYS A 407 17.52 22.58 14.64
CA CYS A 407 16.18 22.81 15.14
C CYS A 407 15.86 21.82 16.26
N LYS A 408 15.18 22.31 17.30
CA LYS A 408 14.53 21.49 18.32
C LYS A 408 13.04 21.77 18.30
N ALA A 409 12.22 20.76 18.54
CA ALA A 409 10.79 20.93 18.74
C ALA A 409 10.32 20.20 19.98
N GLN A 410 9.35 20.75 20.69
CA GLN A 410 8.76 20.12 21.87
C GLN A 410 7.30 20.56 22.04
N GLY A 411 6.49 19.73 22.70
CA GLY A 411 5.11 20.08 23.00
C GLY A 411 4.19 18.87 23.05
N GLU A 412 2.96 19.07 22.62
CA GLU A 412 1.89 18.08 22.60
C GLU A 412 1.43 17.88 21.14
N TRP A 413 1.50 16.65 20.61
CA TRP A 413 1.24 16.40 19.17
C TRP A 413 -0.22 16.68 18.74
N ASN A 414 -1.12 16.79 19.70
CA ASN A 414 -2.53 17.17 19.53
C ASN A 414 -2.87 18.52 20.18
N GLY A 415 -1.88 19.35 20.46
CA GLY A 415 -2.06 20.65 21.09
C GLY A 415 -1.06 21.67 20.57
N THR A 416 -0.23 22.20 21.46
CA THR A 416 0.78 23.21 21.11
C THR A 416 2.15 22.59 20.91
N LEU A 417 2.79 22.94 19.80
CA LEU A 417 4.17 22.59 19.45
C LEU A 417 5.00 23.87 19.41
N GLU A 418 6.18 23.83 20.02
CA GLU A 418 7.16 24.92 20.02
C GLU A 418 8.42 24.44 19.32
N PHE A 419 8.89 25.22 18.35
CA PHE A 419 10.13 25.02 17.61
C PHE A 419 11.13 26.09 18.02
N THR A 420 12.40 25.70 18.16
CA THR A 420 13.53 26.58 18.44
C THR A 420 14.60 26.35 17.38
N TYR A 421 15.00 27.41 16.68
CA TYR A 421 15.95 27.36 15.58
C TYR A 421 17.37 27.75 16.03
N SER A 422 18.35 27.49 15.16
CA SER A 422 19.76 27.77 15.40
C SER A 422 20.07 29.26 15.67
N ASN A 423 19.28 30.16 15.11
CA ASN A 423 19.39 31.62 15.31
C ASN A 423 18.77 32.11 16.63
N GLY A 424 18.14 31.23 17.40
CA GLY A 424 17.44 31.57 18.65
C GLY A 424 15.96 31.93 18.49
N ASP A 425 15.46 32.07 17.25
CA ASP A 425 14.04 32.33 17.00
C ASP A 425 13.20 31.11 17.41
N THR A 426 11.98 31.40 17.84
CA THR A 426 10.99 30.37 18.17
C THR A 426 9.74 30.51 17.31
N LYS A 427 9.12 29.37 17.01
CA LYS A 427 7.83 29.29 16.33
C LYS A 427 6.89 28.40 17.11
N VAL A 428 5.68 28.89 17.34
CA VAL A 428 4.63 28.13 18.03
C VAL A 428 3.54 27.76 17.04
N ILE A 429 3.15 26.50 17.03
CA ILE A 429 2.08 25.95 16.21
C ILE A 429 1.04 25.35 17.14
N ASP A 430 -0.19 25.84 17.05
CA ASP A 430 -1.34 25.28 17.76
C ASP A 430 -2.14 24.42 16.79
N THR A 431 -2.02 23.10 16.90
CA THR A 431 -2.66 22.15 15.97
C THR A 431 -4.18 22.26 15.99
N THR A 432 -4.77 22.69 17.11
CA THR A 432 -6.21 22.85 17.27
C THR A 432 -6.78 24.04 16.48
N LYS A 433 -5.91 24.98 16.07
CA LYS A 433 -6.28 26.19 15.32
C LYS A 433 -5.81 26.14 13.86
N LEU A 434 -5.07 25.11 13.46
CA LEU A 434 -4.59 24.99 12.09
C LEU A 434 -5.78 24.73 11.14
N PRO A 435 -5.88 25.48 10.04
CA PRO A 435 -6.94 25.26 9.08
C PRO A 435 -6.72 23.92 8.37
N VAL A 436 -7.72 23.05 8.42
CA VAL A 436 -7.72 21.76 7.72
C VAL A 436 -8.19 21.99 6.28
N ILE A 437 -7.44 21.44 5.33
CA ILE A 437 -7.88 21.39 3.93
C ILE A 437 -8.54 20.04 3.72
N ARG A 438 -9.86 20.05 3.52
CA ARG A 438 -10.65 18.82 3.37
C ARG A 438 -10.29 18.10 2.08
N LYS A 439 -10.18 16.77 2.18
CA LYS A 439 -9.99 15.87 1.04
C LYS A 439 -11.22 15.90 0.13
N LYS A 440 -11.03 15.60 -1.15
CA LYS A 440 -12.08 15.41 -2.15
C LYS A 440 -12.15 13.95 -2.53
N ILE A 441 -13.36 13.41 -2.59
CA ILE A 441 -13.63 11.98 -2.80
C ILE A 441 -14.81 11.85 -3.75
N ARG A 442 -14.80 10.82 -4.59
CA ARG A 442 -15.95 10.49 -5.42
C ARG A 442 -17.16 10.08 -4.57
N PRO A 443 -18.39 10.46 -4.96
CA PRO A 443 -19.60 9.91 -4.37
C PRO A 443 -19.58 8.37 -4.38
N ILE A 444 -20.15 7.74 -3.35
CA ILE A 444 -20.22 6.27 -3.23
C ILE A 444 -20.81 5.61 -4.48
N ALA A 445 -21.80 6.25 -5.13
CA ALA A 445 -22.41 5.76 -6.36
C ALA A 445 -21.41 5.62 -7.54
N ASN A 446 -20.35 6.43 -7.55
CA ASN A 446 -19.32 6.47 -8.59
C ASN A 446 -18.02 5.78 -8.17
N GLN A 447 -18.00 5.17 -6.97
CA GLN A 447 -16.85 4.41 -6.51
C GLN A 447 -16.91 2.97 -7.03
N GLY A 448 -15.78 2.36 -7.34
CA GLY A 448 -15.67 0.94 -7.69
C GLY A 448 -15.96 0.02 -6.49
N PRO A 449 -16.23 -1.28 -6.72
CA PRO A 449 -16.67 -2.21 -5.68
C PRO A 449 -15.63 -2.49 -4.57
N LEU A 450 -14.36 -2.20 -4.81
CA LEU A 450 -13.26 -2.37 -3.85
C LEU A 450 -12.80 -1.05 -3.23
N GLU A 451 -13.43 0.07 -3.55
CA GLU A 451 -13.11 1.34 -2.89
C GLU A 451 -13.68 1.37 -1.47
N SER A 452 -12.86 1.79 -0.50
CA SER A 452 -13.14 1.60 0.93
C SER A 452 -14.54 2.06 1.35
N ARG A 453 -15.01 3.25 0.94
CA ARG A 453 -16.33 3.73 1.40
C ARG A 453 -17.48 2.92 0.80
N ARG A 454 -17.45 2.61 -0.49
CA ARG A 454 -18.45 1.72 -1.11
C ARG A 454 -18.40 0.31 -0.53
N LEU A 455 -17.20 -0.21 -0.31
CA LEU A 455 -16.97 -1.55 0.22
C LEU A 455 -17.55 -1.72 1.63
N TRP A 456 -17.31 -0.74 2.50
CA TRP A 456 -17.72 -0.75 3.91
C TRP A 456 -19.07 -0.07 4.19
N GLN A 457 -19.75 0.46 3.16
CA GLN A 457 -20.94 1.32 3.30
C GLN A 457 -22.02 0.76 4.23
N HIS A 458 -22.29 -0.56 4.16
CA HIS A 458 -23.35 -1.17 4.96
C HIS A 458 -22.96 -1.27 6.44
N VAL A 459 -21.70 -1.59 6.73
CA VAL A 459 -21.17 -1.58 8.09
C VAL A 459 -21.20 -0.16 8.66
N THR A 460 -20.77 0.82 7.87
CA THR A 460 -20.75 2.23 8.26
C THR A 460 -22.15 2.77 8.53
N ASN A 461 -23.13 2.49 7.66
CA ASN A 461 -24.51 2.94 7.84
C ASN A 461 -25.15 2.33 9.09
N SER A 462 -25.00 1.02 9.32
CA SER A 462 -25.52 0.38 10.53
C SER A 462 -24.87 0.93 11.81
N LEU A 463 -23.57 1.24 11.78
CA LEU A 463 -22.89 1.91 12.91
C LEU A 463 -23.38 3.35 13.13
N LYS A 464 -23.72 4.09 12.06
CA LYS A 464 -24.31 5.44 12.15
C LYS A 464 -25.73 5.39 12.75
N GLU A 465 -26.49 4.35 12.45
CA GLU A 465 -27.83 4.11 13.00
C GLU A 465 -27.82 3.50 14.42
N GLY A 466 -26.65 3.18 14.96
CA GLY A 466 -26.52 2.52 16.27
C GLY A 466 -26.90 1.03 16.26
N ASN A 467 -27.12 0.42 15.08
CA ASN A 467 -27.48 -0.98 14.93
C ASN A 467 -26.22 -1.88 14.88
N ILE A 468 -25.71 -2.23 16.05
CA ILE A 468 -24.47 -3.01 16.20
C ILE A 468 -24.59 -4.43 15.64
N ASP A 469 -25.77 -5.05 15.76
CA ASP A 469 -26.00 -6.41 15.26
C ASP A 469 -25.95 -6.45 13.73
N ALA A 470 -26.64 -5.53 13.06
CA ALA A 470 -26.59 -5.41 11.61
C ALA A 470 -25.17 -5.07 11.11
N ALA A 471 -24.46 -4.18 11.81
CA ALA A 471 -23.07 -3.87 11.48
C ALA A 471 -22.17 -5.11 11.58
N THR A 472 -22.38 -5.94 12.61
CA THR A 472 -21.63 -7.20 12.83
C THR A 472 -21.91 -8.20 11.73
N GLU A 473 -23.16 -8.37 11.31
CA GLU A 473 -23.55 -9.27 10.22
C GLU A 473 -22.98 -8.83 8.87
N HIS A 474 -23.08 -7.53 8.55
CA HIS A 474 -22.49 -6.98 7.32
C HIS A 474 -20.97 -7.16 7.28
N LYS A 475 -20.30 -6.91 8.41
CA LYS A 475 -18.86 -7.13 8.56
C LYS A 475 -18.50 -8.61 8.38
N HIS A 476 -19.25 -9.50 9.02
CA HIS A 476 -19.02 -10.94 8.93
C HIS A 476 -19.17 -11.46 7.50
N ARG A 477 -20.22 -11.05 6.79
CA ARG A 477 -20.44 -11.40 5.37
C ARG A 477 -19.27 -10.96 4.49
N LEU A 478 -18.75 -9.75 4.71
CA LEU A 478 -17.64 -9.21 3.93
C LEU A 478 -16.33 -9.98 4.18
N GLU A 479 -16.02 -10.28 5.44
CA GLU A 479 -14.83 -11.06 5.82
C GLU A 479 -14.92 -12.51 5.35
N GLU A 480 -16.10 -13.14 5.40
CA GLU A 480 -16.26 -14.53 4.92
C GLU A 480 -16.14 -14.62 3.39
N ARG A 481 -16.65 -13.63 2.66
CA ARG A 481 -16.42 -13.51 1.22
C ARG A 481 -14.92 -13.44 0.92
N GLN A 482 -14.18 -12.61 1.64
CA GLN A 482 -12.73 -12.51 1.49
C GLN A 482 -12.02 -13.85 1.75
N ARG A 483 -12.40 -14.56 2.83
CA ARG A 483 -11.83 -15.89 3.15
C ARG A 483 -12.14 -16.93 2.06
N ALA A 484 -13.34 -16.87 1.47
CA ALA A 484 -13.71 -17.74 0.35
C ALA A 484 -12.85 -17.46 -0.90
N GLU A 485 -12.70 -16.19 -1.28
CA GLU A 485 -11.86 -15.76 -2.41
C GLU A 485 -10.39 -16.10 -2.21
N GLU A 486 -9.86 -15.99 -0.99
CA GLU A 486 -8.50 -16.39 -0.65
C GLU A 486 -8.30 -17.91 -0.78
N ARG A 487 -9.26 -18.72 -0.30
CA ARG A 487 -9.23 -20.19 -0.48
C ARG A 487 -9.24 -20.57 -1.96
N GLN A 488 -10.02 -19.88 -2.79
CA GLN A 488 -10.05 -20.11 -4.24
C GLN A 488 -8.71 -19.75 -4.89
N ARG A 489 -8.13 -18.59 -4.57
CA ARG A 489 -6.81 -18.18 -5.09
C ARG A 489 -5.70 -19.14 -4.68
N ALA A 490 -5.72 -19.63 -3.45
CA ALA A 490 -4.78 -20.64 -2.97
C ALA A 490 -4.93 -21.97 -3.71
N ALA A 491 -6.17 -22.44 -3.94
CA ALA A 491 -6.44 -23.66 -4.70
C ALA A 491 -5.98 -23.56 -6.16
N LEU A 492 -6.10 -22.38 -6.77
CA LEU A 492 -5.69 -22.10 -8.14
C LEU A 492 -4.23 -21.65 -8.26
N THR A 493 -3.47 -21.60 -7.16
CA THR A 493 -2.08 -21.08 -7.12
C THR A 493 -1.93 -19.72 -7.82
N THR A 494 -2.96 -18.88 -7.73
CA THR A 494 -2.99 -17.56 -8.38
C THR A 494 -2.77 -16.48 -7.34
N PRO A 495 -1.55 -15.90 -7.22
CA PRO A 495 -1.29 -14.86 -6.24
C PRO A 495 -2.12 -13.61 -6.54
N TRP A 496 -2.44 -12.83 -5.50
CA TRP A 496 -3.01 -11.50 -5.71
C TRP A 496 -1.97 -10.62 -6.39
N LYS A 497 -2.37 -9.94 -7.46
CA LYS A 497 -1.56 -8.92 -8.10
C LYS A 497 -2.13 -7.56 -7.73
N PRO A 498 -1.40 -6.74 -6.94
CA PRO A 498 -1.87 -5.40 -6.63
C PRO A 498 -2.04 -4.55 -7.88
N LYS A 499 -2.98 -3.61 -7.83
CA LYS A 499 -3.36 -2.76 -8.97
C LYS A 499 -2.40 -1.58 -9.13
N TYR A 500 -1.97 -0.95 -8.04
CA TYR A 500 -1.25 0.32 -8.05
C TYR A 500 0.19 0.24 -7.57
N PHE A 501 0.59 -0.87 -6.96
CA PHE A 501 1.90 -1.02 -6.34
C PHE A 501 2.61 -2.28 -6.83
N ALA A 502 3.91 -2.17 -7.09
CA ALA A 502 4.77 -3.29 -7.45
C ALA A 502 5.72 -3.64 -6.30
N LYS A 503 5.98 -4.94 -6.11
CA LYS A 503 6.96 -5.43 -5.14
C LYS A 503 8.35 -5.31 -5.75
N GLU A 504 9.30 -4.68 -5.06
CA GLU A 504 10.69 -4.70 -5.51
C GLU A 504 11.29 -6.11 -5.44
N VAL A 505 12.26 -6.37 -6.32
CA VAL A 505 12.99 -7.64 -6.46
C VAL A 505 13.68 -8.06 -5.15
N LEU A 506 14.01 -7.09 -4.28
CA LEU A 506 14.60 -7.34 -2.95
C LEU A 506 13.57 -7.66 -1.85
N GLY A 507 12.28 -7.67 -2.17
CA GLY A 507 11.26 -8.40 -1.41
C GLY A 507 10.59 -7.68 -0.24
N VAL A 508 10.96 -6.43 0.09
CA VAL A 508 10.49 -5.72 1.30
C VAL A 508 9.77 -4.39 1.00
N SER A 509 9.97 -3.82 -0.19
CA SER A 509 9.48 -2.50 -0.59
C SER A 509 8.39 -2.61 -1.67
N TRP A 510 7.44 -1.69 -1.61
CA TRP A 510 6.38 -1.51 -2.60
C TRP A 510 6.39 -0.08 -3.09
N PHE A 511 6.38 0.12 -4.40
CA PHE A 511 6.45 1.45 -5.00
C PHE A 511 5.46 1.60 -6.14
N ARG A 512 5.14 2.86 -6.46
CA ARG A 512 4.36 3.25 -7.63
C ARG A 512 5.26 4.06 -8.57
N ASP A 513 5.50 3.55 -9.78
CA ASP A 513 6.21 4.26 -10.84
C ASP A 513 5.35 5.38 -11.40
N LEU A 514 5.71 6.65 -11.16
CA LEU A 514 4.89 7.77 -11.65
C LEU A 514 5.64 8.89 -12.37
N LEU A 515 6.96 8.90 -12.37
CA LEU A 515 7.73 9.86 -13.18
C LEU A 515 8.15 9.32 -14.55
N ALA A 516 7.90 8.04 -14.81
CA ALA A 516 8.18 7.42 -16.11
C ALA A 516 7.10 7.69 -17.17
N SER A 517 5.97 8.31 -16.82
CA SER A 517 4.90 8.61 -17.80
C SER A 517 5.14 9.84 -18.68
N SER A 518 6.30 10.50 -18.56
CA SER A 518 6.68 11.64 -19.43
C SER A 518 7.92 11.39 -20.30
N CYS A 519 8.39 10.15 -20.46
CA CYS A 519 9.59 9.84 -21.27
C CYS A 519 9.35 8.88 -22.45
N THR A 520 8.11 8.58 -22.84
CA THR A 520 7.82 8.02 -24.18
C THR A 520 7.32 9.14 -25.09
N GLY A 521 8.18 10.13 -25.32
CA GLY A 521 8.08 11.02 -26.46
C GLY A 521 8.88 10.44 -27.62
N ASP A 522 8.33 10.61 -28.82
CA ASP A 522 8.99 10.57 -30.13
C ASP A 522 10.45 10.08 -30.15
N LYS A 523 10.64 8.94 -30.82
CA LYS A 523 11.72 8.72 -31.80
C LYS A 523 11.39 7.55 -32.71
#